data_AF-A0A4R5M2R5-F1
#
_entry.id   AF-A0A4R5M2R5-F1
#
_cell.length_a   1.000
_cell.length_b   1.000
_cell.length_c   1.000
_cell.angle_alpha   90.00
_cell.angle_beta   90.00
_cell.angle_gamma   90.00
#
_symmetry.space_group_name_H-M   'P 1'
#
loop_
_entity.id
_entity.type
_entity.pdbx_description
1 polymer ?
#
loop_
_entity_poly.entity_id
_entity_poly.type
_entity_poly.pdbx_seq_one_letter_code
_entity_poly.pdbx_strand_id
1 'polypeptide(L)'
;MQGAQANGAPMTKACFVDHGGNSADMDTRIQQNLENHGVSVLTAPGCDKNTPGVDFTVTYTDQWWWDIVMYLKAVDIHFYTAPGGQLIASGHWNNSPLHQFPSADGVVANLMDDMFNHASGGVVRTSSAAK
;
A
#
# COMPACT_ATOMS: atom_id res chain seq x y z
N MET A 1 -0.40 -18.22 32.04
CA MET A 1 0.68 -17.58 31.26
C MET A 1 0.01 -16.69 30.24
N GLN A 2 -0.07 -15.39 30.52
CA GLN A 2 -0.72 -14.41 29.64
C GLN A 2 0.28 -14.00 28.56
N GLY A 3 -0.03 -14.34 27.31
CA GLY A 3 0.74 -13.88 26.16
C GLY A 3 0.50 -12.39 25.96
N ALA A 4 1.57 -11.59 25.98
CA ALA A 4 1.51 -10.18 25.66
C ALA A 4 1.06 -10.02 24.21
N GLN A 5 -0.06 -9.31 23.98
CA GLN A 5 -0.35 -8.74 22.67
C GLN A 5 0.76 -7.72 22.39
N ALA A 6 1.61 -8.01 21.42
CA ALA A 6 2.54 -7.03 20.90
C ALA A 6 1.69 -5.93 20.25
N ASN A 7 1.58 -4.78 20.92
CA ASN A 7 1.11 -3.56 20.29
C ASN A 7 1.97 -3.36 19.04
N GLY A 8 1.37 -3.40 17.85
CA GLY A 8 2.07 -3.22 16.59
C GLY A 8 2.93 -1.94 16.65
N ALA A 9 4.16 -2.01 16.12
CA ALA A 9 5.01 -0.84 16.04
C ALA A 9 4.27 0.31 15.33
N PRO A 10 4.46 1.57 15.76
CA PRO A 10 3.81 2.71 15.12
C PRO A 10 4.20 2.77 13.64
N MET A 11 3.20 2.86 12.76
CA MET A 11 3.40 3.06 11.31
C MET A 11 3.18 4.54 11.00
N THR A 12 4.16 5.37 11.34
CA THR A 12 4.03 6.84 11.28
C THR A 12 4.94 7.50 10.26
N LYS A 13 5.98 6.78 9.80
CA LYS A 13 6.89 7.26 8.77
C LYS A 13 7.26 6.16 7.79
N ALA A 14 7.02 6.41 6.51
CA ALA A 14 7.27 5.47 5.42
C ALA A 14 8.37 5.95 4.49
N CYS A 15 9.11 4.99 3.93
CA CYS A 15 9.79 5.18 2.66
C CYS A 15 8.92 4.61 1.54
N PHE A 16 8.57 5.42 0.55
CA PHE A 16 7.77 5.01 -0.60
C PHE A 16 8.64 4.94 -1.85
N VAL A 17 8.62 3.78 -2.51
CA VAL A 17 9.27 3.60 -3.81
C VAL A 17 8.25 3.92 -4.89
N ASP A 18 8.28 5.15 -5.38
CA ASP A 18 7.51 5.58 -6.55
C ASP A 18 8.08 4.99 -7.85
N HIS A 19 7.24 4.90 -8.87
CA HIS A 19 7.64 4.42 -10.20
C HIS A 19 7.87 5.55 -11.18
N GLY A 20 7.25 6.71 -10.96
CA GLY A 20 7.26 7.86 -11.86
C GLY A 20 6.66 7.52 -13.23
N GLY A 21 6.91 8.40 -14.20
CA GLY A 21 6.54 8.16 -15.61
C GLY A 21 5.05 7.86 -15.80
N ASN A 22 4.75 6.66 -16.33
CA ASN A 22 3.38 6.23 -16.66
C ASN A 22 2.50 5.93 -15.43
N SER A 23 3.09 5.85 -14.23
CA SER A 23 2.37 5.54 -13.00
C SER A 23 2.32 6.73 -12.03
N ALA A 24 2.66 7.95 -12.49
CA ALA A 24 2.67 9.16 -11.64
C ALA A 24 1.33 9.44 -10.93
N ASP A 25 0.22 9.12 -11.59
CA ASP A 25 -1.11 9.21 -10.98
C ASP A 25 -1.27 8.17 -9.85
N MET A 26 -0.75 6.96 -10.02
CA MET A 26 -0.79 5.93 -8.98
C MET A 26 0.15 6.25 -7.81
N ASP A 27 1.35 6.78 -8.11
CA ASP A 27 2.28 7.29 -7.08
C ASP A 27 1.59 8.32 -6.18
N THR A 28 0.93 9.30 -6.81
CA THR A 28 0.20 10.37 -6.11
C THR A 28 -0.92 9.80 -5.24
N ARG A 29 -1.68 8.81 -5.75
CA ARG A 29 -2.78 8.17 -5.02
C ARG A 29 -2.30 7.44 -3.79
N ILE A 30 -1.25 6.63 -3.92
CA ILE A 30 -0.69 5.85 -2.80
C ILE A 30 -0.07 6.80 -1.78
N GLN A 31 0.71 7.79 -2.21
CA GLN A 31 1.31 8.78 -1.31
C GLN A 31 0.23 9.54 -0.51
N GLN A 32 -0.78 10.09 -1.19
CA GLN A 32 -1.87 10.80 -0.51
C GLN A 32 -2.62 9.90 0.47
N ASN A 33 -2.80 8.62 0.13
CA ASN A 33 -3.48 7.70 1.02
C ASN A 33 -2.63 7.38 2.27
N LEU A 34 -1.31 7.19 2.13
CA LEU A 34 -0.39 7.10 3.27
C LEU A 34 -0.50 8.34 4.18
N GLU A 35 -0.45 9.54 3.59
CA GLU A 35 -0.56 10.80 4.32
C GLU A 35 -1.91 10.94 5.06
N ASN A 36 -3.02 10.50 4.43
CA ASN A 36 -4.35 10.48 5.04
C ASN A 36 -4.44 9.52 6.25
N HIS A 37 -3.61 8.47 6.29
CA HIS A 37 -3.44 7.60 7.45
C HIS A 37 -2.47 8.15 8.52
N GLY A 38 -2.03 9.40 8.38
CA GLY A 38 -1.11 10.05 9.31
C GLY A 38 0.35 9.64 9.14
N VAL A 39 0.70 9.07 7.98
CA VAL A 39 2.07 8.65 7.67
C VAL A 39 2.84 9.80 7.02
N SER A 40 3.99 10.13 7.58
CA SER A 40 4.97 11.00 6.91
C SER A 40 5.71 10.21 5.83
N VAL A 41 5.63 10.64 4.57
CA VAL A 41 6.21 9.91 3.44
C VAL A 41 7.55 10.53 3.01
N LEU A 42 8.58 9.70 2.91
CA LEU A 42 9.80 9.98 2.16
C LEU A 42 9.73 9.21 0.84
N THR A 43 10.15 9.81 -0.27
CA THR A 43 10.15 9.14 -1.58
C THR A 43 11.57 8.76 -2.03
N ALA A 44 11.68 7.65 -2.76
CA ALA A 44 12.91 7.25 -3.43
C ALA A 44 13.33 8.30 -4.48
N PRO A 45 14.64 8.43 -4.81
CA PRO A 45 15.79 7.73 -4.22
C PRO A 45 16.26 8.31 -2.87
N GLY A 46 15.51 9.26 -2.28
CA GLY A 46 15.86 9.90 -1.01
C GLY A 46 15.74 9.02 0.24
N CYS A 47 15.20 7.80 0.08
CA CYS A 47 15.11 6.79 1.12
C CYS A 47 15.14 5.37 0.52
N ASP A 48 15.33 4.39 1.39
CA ASP A 48 15.25 2.95 1.13
C ASP A 48 14.82 2.19 2.40
N LYS A 49 14.76 0.85 2.31
CA LYS A 49 14.41 -0.03 3.42
C LYS A 49 15.36 -0.01 4.62
N ASN A 50 16.55 0.59 4.48
CA ASN A 50 17.56 0.70 5.53
C ASN A 50 17.66 2.14 6.07
N THR A 51 16.84 3.05 5.57
CA THR A 51 16.88 4.46 5.95
C THR A 51 16.55 4.62 7.44
N PRO A 52 17.45 5.21 8.24
CA PRO A 52 17.22 5.38 9.66
C PRO A 52 15.97 6.20 9.97
N GLY A 53 15.21 5.77 10.97
CA GLY A 53 14.02 6.47 11.44
C GLY A 53 12.85 6.47 10.45
N VAL A 54 12.82 5.48 9.56
CA VAL A 54 11.61 5.06 8.82
C VAL A 54 11.08 3.82 9.51
N ASP A 55 9.76 3.72 9.69
CA ASP A 55 9.10 2.60 10.36
C ASP A 55 8.83 1.45 9.38
N PHE A 56 8.51 1.77 8.13
CA PHE A 56 8.20 0.80 7.08
C PHE A 56 8.48 1.31 5.66
N THR A 57 8.61 0.38 4.71
CA THR A 57 8.75 0.68 3.28
C THR A 57 7.49 0.26 2.53
N VAL A 58 7.10 1.06 1.54
CA VAL A 58 5.95 0.83 0.68
C VAL A 58 6.42 0.65 -0.76
N THR A 59 5.95 -0.42 -1.40
CA THR A 59 6.10 -0.66 -2.84
C THR A 59 4.76 -1.05 -3.44
N TYR A 60 4.63 -0.90 -4.75
CA TYR A 60 3.46 -1.37 -5.46
C TYR A 60 3.79 -1.86 -6.86
N THR A 61 2.85 -2.54 -7.50
CA THR A 61 2.80 -2.73 -8.94
C THR A 61 1.39 -2.45 -9.44
N ASP A 62 1.26 -1.80 -10.58
CA ASP A 62 -0.02 -1.49 -11.19
C ASP A 62 -0.10 -2.02 -12.63
N GLN A 63 -1.32 -2.31 -13.06
CA GLN A 63 -1.62 -2.71 -14.42
C GLN A 63 -2.82 -1.93 -14.92
N TRP A 64 -2.69 -1.31 -16.10
CA TRP A 64 -3.72 -0.50 -16.73
C TRP A 64 -4.07 -1.04 -18.11
N TRP A 65 -5.35 -1.07 -18.44
CA TRP A 65 -5.87 -1.43 -19.77
C TRP A 65 -6.57 -0.22 -20.41
N TRP A 66 -6.63 -0.22 -21.75
CA TRP A 66 -7.14 0.89 -22.57
C TRP A 66 -8.31 0.52 -23.49
N ASP A 67 -8.93 -0.66 -23.34
CA ASP A 67 -9.84 -1.23 -24.34
C ASP A 67 -10.99 -0.30 -24.81
N ILE A 68 -11.62 0.43 -23.90
CA ILE A 68 -12.70 1.40 -24.16
C ILE A 68 -12.37 2.74 -23.50
N VAL A 69 -11.90 2.69 -22.26
CA VAL A 69 -11.35 3.82 -21.48
C VAL A 69 -10.09 3.36 -20.78
N MET A 70 -9.27 4.28 -20.28
CA MET A 70 -8.16 3.93 -19.39
C MET A 70 -8.73 3.50 -18.04
N TYR A 71 -8.42 2.29 -17.58
CA TYR A 71 -8.82 1.84 -16.25
C TYR A 71 -7.79 0.92 -15.59
N LEU A 72 -7.82 0.94 -14.25
CA LEU A 72 -6.97 0.09 -13.43
C LEU A 72 -7.44 -1.36 -13.55
N LYS A 73 -6.57 -2.22 -14.06
CA LYS A 73 -6.82 -3.66 -14.18
C LYS A 73 -6.44 -4.42 -12.92
N ALA A 74 -5.31 -4.08 -12.31
CA ALA A 74 -4.84 -4.69 -11.08
C ALA A 74 -3.89 -3.74 -10.34
N VAL A 75 -3.83 -3.90 -9.03
CA VAL A 75 -2.81 -3.26 -8.18
C VAL A 75 -2.44 -4.19 -7.03
N ASP A 76 -1.14 -4.27 -6.75
CA ASP A 76 -0.56 -4.94 -5.60
C ASP A 76 0.21 -3.90 -4.79
N ILE A 77 -0.05 -3.79 -3.48
CA ILE A 77 0.64 -2.87 -2.58
C ILE A 77 1.22 -3.67 -1.41
N HIS A 78 2.48 -3.40 -1.06
CA HIS A 78 3.19 -4.12 0.00
C HIS A 78 3.81 -3.15 1.00
N PHE A 79 3.60 -3.45 2.29
CA PHE A 79 4.26 -2.78 3.41
C PHE A 79 5.28 -3.74 4.03
N TYR A 80 6.51 -3.26 4.20
CA TYR A 80 7.61 -4.01 4.80
C TYR A 80 8.16 -3.27 6.02
N THR A 81 8.54 -3.97 7.10
CA THR A 81 9.26 -3.34 8.22
C THR A 81 10.55 -2.68 7.77
N ALA A 82 10.90 -1.58 8.41
CA ALA A 82 12.24 -1.01 8.34
C ALA A 82 12.88 -0.98 9.75
N PRO A 83 14.20 -1.24 9.86
CA PRO A 83 15.05 -1.83 8.83
C PRO A 83 14.79 -3.35 8.66
N GLY A 84 15.17 -3.89 7.50
CA GLY A 84 15.25 -5.35 7.30
C GLY A 84 14.21 -5.96 6.34
N GLY A 85 13.06 -5.30 6.13
CA GLY A 85 12.17 -5.61 5.01
C GLY A 85 11.25 -6.82 5.20
N GLN A 86 10.78 -7.12 6.41
CA GLN A 86 9.78 -8.17 6.61
C GLN A 86 8.40 -7.67 6.16
N LEU A 87 7.68 -8.43 5.33
CA LEU A 87 6.32 -8.08 4.93
C LEU A 87 5.39 -8.03 6.16
N ILE A 88 4.72 -6.89 6.36
CA ILE A 88 3.77 -6.66 7.47
C ILE A 88 2.33 -6.50 6.99
N ALA A 89 2.12 -6.07 5.75
CA ALA A 89 0.81 -6.06 5.11
C ALA A 89 0.96 -6.12 3.59
N SER A 90 -0.02 -6.70 2.93
CA SER A 90 -0.12 -6.74 1.48
C SER A 90 -1.59 -6.64 1.08
N GLY A 91 -1.87 -5.77 0.13
CA GLY A 91 -3.19 -5.65 -0.50
C GLY A 91 -3.09 -6.05 -1.97
N HIS A 92 -4.01 -6.90 -2.40
CA HIS A 92 -4.18 -7.25 -3.81
C HIS A 92 -5.59 -6.87 -4.27
N TRP A 93 -5.67 -6.17 -5.39
CA TRP A 93 -6.92 -5.89 -6.08
C TRP A 93 -6.81 -6.20 -7.57
N ASN A 94 -7.86 -6.83 -8.11
CA ASN A 94 -8.00 -7.07 -9.53
C ASN A 94 -9.41 -6.72 -10.00
N ASN A 95 -9.52 -6.18 -11.22
CA ASN A 95 -10.82 -5.85 -11.79
C ASN A 95 -11.47 -7.09 -12.41
N SER A 96 -12.74 -7.30 -12.08
CA SER A 96 -13.58 -8.36 -12.65
C SER A 96 -14.00 -8.04 -14.09
N PRO A 97 -14.18 -9.04 -14.98
CA PRO A 97 -14.63 -8.83 -16.36
C PRO A 97 -16.07 -8.27 -16.49
N LEU A 98 -16.88 -8.33 -15.42
CA LEU A 98 -18.28 -7.91 -15.44
C LEU A 98 -18.41 -6.38 -15.28
N HIS A 99 -17.98 -5.62 -16.30
CA HIS A 99 -18.23 -4.18 -16.54
C HIS A 99 -18.29 -3.25 -15.30
N GLN A 100 -17.35 -3.40 -14.36
CA GLN A 100 -17.14 -2.38 -13.32
C GLN A 100 -15.89 -1.59 -13.70
N PHE A 101 -16.00 -0.26 -13.72
CA PHE A 101 -14.86 0.65 -13.89
C PHE A 101 -14.72 1.50 -12.61
N PRO A 102 -14.31 0.89 -11.49
CA PRO A 102 -14.15 1.65 -10.26
C PRO A 102 -13.04 2.69 -10.45
N SER A 103 -13.20 3.84 -9.80
CA SER A 103 -12.15 4.84 -9.74
C SER A 103 -10.92 4.26 -9.03
N ALA A 104 -9.72 4.49 -9.58
CA ALA A 104 -8.48 4.06 -8.96
C ALA A 104 -8.30 4.64 -7.54
N ASP A 105 -8.77 5.87 -7.29
CA ASP A 105 -8.77 6.48 -5.93
C ASP A 105 -9.51 5.61 -4.93
N GLY A 106 -10.76 5.24 -5.24
CA GLY A 106 -11.57 4.40 -4.37
C GLY A 106 -11.01 3.00 -4.19
N VAL A 107 -10.37 2.42 -5.21
CA VAL A 107 -9.70 1.12 -5.10
C VAL A 107 -8.52 1.20 -4.13
N VAL A 108 -7.61 2.15 -4.33
CA VAL A 108 -6.41 2.32 -3.49
C VAL A 108 -6.81 2.65 -2.06
N ALA A 109 -7.79 3.54 -1.87
CA ALA A 109 -8.25 3.93 -0.54
C ALA A 109 -8.81 2.74 0.25
N ASN A 110 -9.77 2.00 -0.32
CA ASN A 110 -10.34 0.84 0.38
C ASN A 110 -9.28 -0.24 0.64
N LEU A 111 -8.38 -0.48 -0.31
CA LEU A 111 -7.34 -1.48 -0.17
C LEU A 111 -6.36 -1.14 0.95
N MET A 112 -5.94 0.13 1.04
CA MET A 112 -5.01 0.59 2.06
C MET A 112 -5.67 0.72 3.43
N ASP A 113 -6.95 1.12 3.50
CA ASP A 113 -7.75 1.08 4.73
C ASP A 113 -7.70 -0.33 5.34
N ASP A 114 -7.96 -1.37 4.53
CA ASP A 114 -7.88 -2.77 4.96
C ASP A 114 -6.47 -3.14 5.43
N MET A 115 -5.43 -2.74 4.68
CA MET A 115 -4.03 -3.00 5.05
C MET A 115 -3.64 -2.37 6.39
N PHE A 116 -4.00 -1.11 6.64
CA PHE A 116 -3.73 -0.42 7.90
C PHE A 116 -4.47 -1.04 9.09
N ASN A 117 -5.71 -1.47 8.88
CA ASN A 117 -6.50 -2.19 9.88
C ASN A 117 -5.88 -3.55 10.25
N HIS A 118 -5.25 -4.24 9.30
CA HIS A 118 -4.60 -5.53 9.55
C HIS A 118 -3.19 -5.40 10.14
N ALA A 119 -2.40 -4.44 9.65
CA ALA A 119 -1.03 -4.21 10.11
C ALA A 119 -0.97 -3.78 11.58
N SER A 120 -1.92 -2.97 12.04
CA SER A 120 -2.03 -2.52 13.43
C SER A 120 -2.45 -3.64 14.41
N GLY A 121 -3.00 -4.75 13.91
CA GLY A 121 -3.54 -5.87 14.68
C GLY A 121 -2.63 -7.10 14.88
N GLY A 122 -1.36 -7.05 14.43
CA GLY A 122 -0.36 -8.09 14.73
C GLY A 122 -0.54 -9.45 14.04
N VAL A 123 -1.46 -9.58 13.08
CA VAL A 123 -1.60 -10.77 12.24
C VAL A 123 -1.61 -10.33 10.79
N VAL A 124 -0.55 -10.69 10.03
CA VAL A 124 -0.51 -10.54 8.57
C VAL A 124 -1.69 -11.32 7.99
N ARG A 125 -2.75 -10.62 7.62
CA ARG A 125 -3.87 -11.17 6.86
C ARG A 125 -3.77 -10.60 5.46
N THR A 126 -3.67 -11.47 4.47
CA THR A 126 -3.83 -11.08 3.06
C THR A 126 -5.28 -10.63 2.89
N SER A 127 -5.50 -9.32 2.75
CA SER A 127 -6.81 -8.79 2.38
C SER A 127 -6.96 -8.87 0.87
N SER A 128 -7.78 -9.80 0.41
CA SER A 128 -8.32 -9.78 -0.94
C SER A 128 -9.54 -8.87 -0.91
N ALA A 129 -9.46 -7.70 -1.53
CA ALA A 129 -10.65 -6.90 -1.80
C ALA A 129 -11.43 -7.57 -2.93
N ALA A 130 -12.18 -8.61 -2.60
CA ALA A 130 -13.11 -9.28 -3.51
C ALA A 130 -14.47 -8.60 -3.42
N LYS A 131 -15.01 -8.19 -4.56
CA LYS A 131 -16.43 -7.86 -4.69
C LYS A 131 -17.02 -8.52 -5.93
#